data_AF-A0AAE4MC20-F1
#
_entry.id   AF-A0AAE4MC20-F1
#
_cell.length_a   1.000
_cell.length_b   1.000
_cell.length_c   1.000
_cell.angle_alpha   90.00
_cell.angle_beta   90.00
_cell.angle_gamma   90.00
#
_symmetry.space_group_name_H-M   'P 1'
#
loop_
_entity.id
_entity.type
_entity.pdbx_description
1 polymer ?
#
loop_
_entity_poly.entity_id
_entity_poly.type
_entity_poly.pdbx_seq_one_letter_code
_entity_poly.pdbx_strand_id
1 'polypeptide(L)'
;MKYLSLNGIPTDQPPELGTTFFIRDPQGAWYPNQSNLVYEIESCCLKLYDLFATKVFGDISIFHAFSKSCPEFLVTSGMNSESTLSKGEFEELLNRLPTNEYTYRALYLYDCFKLVSGLQECSKEVMQLQGEFYYSFNFEEFFYPKIEEPDGTRYVTSPVVTKLYAMLGFIYIRLHSLLDYTTKLVFEIEKIKTNFDSYPRLASKNTMYSHKKNTSLDNVSNTIFESCSFINEIEAIRNHVIHNGLLDDLPKAYKVIVQGNCVEKFILLPDRNESGRFESYKNRNLFYSREYKINEKLPAIISEFQNRLVNTLELLLERQAAGIETGS
;
A
#
# COMPACT_ATOMS: atom_id res chain seq x y z
N MET A 1 11.29 -13.52 24.17
CA MET A 1 10.77 -12.87 22.95
C MET A 1 9.26 -12.95 23.03
N LYS A 2 8.54 -11.86 22.78
CA LYS A 2 7.07 -11.87 22.81
C LYS A 2 6.54 -12.04 21.38
N TYR A 3 5.44 -12.77 21.24
CA TYR A 3 4.75 -12.98 19.97
C TYR A 3 3.37 -12.32 20.05
N LEU A 4 2.98 -11.59 18.99
CA LEU A 4 1.66 -10.96 18.94
C LEU A 4 0.69 -11.89 18.23
N SER A 5 -0.41 -12.20 18.88
CA SER A 5 -1.46 -13.05 18.33
C SER A 5 -2.53 -12.21 17.64
N LEU A 6 -3.37 -12.88 16.84
CA LEU A 6 -4.50 -12.24 16.20
C LEU A 6 -5.66 -11.98 17.16
N ASN A 7 -5.74 -12.70 18.29
CA ASN A 7 -6.78 -12.50 19.31
C ASN A 7 -6.41 -11.41 20.35
N GLY A 8 -5.29 -10.71 20.16
CA GLY A 8 -4.92 -9.55 20.99
C GLY A 8 -4.36 -9.90 22.37
N ILE A 9 -4.00 -11.16 22.59
CA ILE A 9 -3.33 -11.63 23.81
C ILE A 9 -1.91 -12.10 23.47
N PRO A 10 -0.85 -11.37 23.87
CA PRO A 10 0.51 -11.73 23.52
C PRO A 10 0.99 -12.98 24.27
N THR A 11 1.84 -13.78 23.62
CA THR A 11 2.39 -15.01 24.20
C THR A 11 3.90 -14.94 24.37
N ASP A 12 4.43 -15.68 25.36
CA ASP A 12 5.88 -15.86 25.57
C ASP A 12 6.48 -17.01 24.75
N GLN A 13 5.62 -17.93 24.30
CA GLN A 13 6.00 -19.05 23.46
C GLN A 13 5.50 -18.82 22.03
N PRO A 14 6.24 -19.28 21.01
CA PRO A 14 5.79 -19.20 19.63
C PRO A 14 4.45 -19.96 19.49
N PRO A 15 3.45 -19.38 18.80
CA PRO A 15 2.21 -20.08 18.48
C PRO A 15 2.46 -21.34 17.64
N GLU A 16 1.44 -22.19 17.55
CA GLU A 16 1.49 -23.44 16.77
C GLU A 16 1.88 -23.21 15.31
N LEU A 17 2.60 -24.18 14.74
CA LEU A 17 3.05 -24.14 13.35
C LEU A 17 1.86 -23.92 12.40
N GLY A 18 2.01 -23.00 11.45
CA GLY A 18 0.96 -22.62 10.49
C GLY A 18 0.00 -21.54 10.98
N THR A 19 0.06 -21.17 12.27
CA THR A 19 -0.71 -20.02 12.78
C THR A 19 -0.03 -18.71 12.37
N THR A 20 -0.82 -17.73 11.93
CA THR A 20 -0.32 -16.38 11.69
C THR A 20 -0.15 -15.64 13.02
N PHE A 21 1.04 -15.09 13.26
CA PHE A 21 1.38 -14.24 14.40
C PHE A 21 2.45 -13.24 13.99
N PHE A 22 2.71 -12.24 14.83
CA PHE A 22 3.71 -11.22 14.53
C PHE A 22 4.97 -11.39 15.38
N ILE A 23 6.10 -11.24 14.70
CA ILE A 23 7.44 -11.24 15.28
C ILE A 23 8.09 -9.88 15.09
N ARG A 24 8.90 -9.49 16.07
CA ARG A 24 9.69 -8.27 15.98
C ARG A 24 10.99 -8.58 15.28
N ASP A 25 11.26 -7.87 14.20
CA ASP A 25 12.53 -7.99 13.50
C ASP A 25 13.66 -7.25 14.25
N PRO A 26 14.94 -7.47 13.89
CA PRO A 26 16.06 -6.79 14.52
C PRO A 26 16.07 -5.26 14.36
N GLN A 27 15.36 -4.72 13.36
CA GLN A 27 15.24 -3.28 13.10
C GLN A 27 14.13 -2.64 13.95
N GLY A 28 13.34 -3.44 14.66
CA GLY A 28 12.34 -3.01 15.62
C GLY A 28 10.90 -3.00 15.10
N ALA A 29 10.68 -3.41 13.84
CA ALA A 29 9.37 -3.48 13.21
C ALA A 29 8.67 -4.83 13.45
N TRP A 30 7.34 -4.85 13.38
CA TRP A 30 6.54 -6.05 13.57
C TRP A 30 6.02 -6.58 12.23
N TYR A 31 6.35 -7.82 11.90
CA TYR A 31 5.93 -8.47 10.66
C TYR A 31 5.18 -9.76 10.95
N PRO A 32 4.21 -10.15 10.10
CA PRO A 32 3.63 -11.47 10.20
C PRO A 32 4.71 -12.51 9.90
N ASN A 33 4.66 -13.63 10.61
CA ASN A 33 5.60 -14.74 10.47
C ASN A 33 5.53 -15.45 9.11
N GLN A 34 4.46 -15.23 8.35
CA GLN A 34 4.20 -15.86 7.05
C GLN A 34 3.41 -14.90 6.14
N SER A 35 3.39 -15.20 4.84
CA SER A 35 2.60 -14.49 3.82
C SER A 35 2.87 -12.98 3.72
N ASN A 36 4.12 -12.57 3.97
CA ASN A 36 4.61 -11.21 3.75
C ASN A 36 5.42 -11.17 2.44
N LEU A 37 4.99 -10.37 1.47
CA LEU A 37 5.61 -10.30 0.15
C LEU A 37 6.34 -8.97 -0.13
N VAL A 38 6.82 -8.29 0.91
CA VAL A 38 7.57 -7.03 0.75
C VAL A 38 8.80 -7.22 -0.13
N TYR A 39 9.53 -8.32 0.02
CA TYR A 39 10.75 -8.55 -0.77
C TYR A 39 10.47 -8.76 -2.25
N GLU A 40 9.37 -9.44 -2.57
CA GLU A 40 8.90 -9.71 -3.92
C GLU A 40 8.44 -8.41 -4.59
N ILE A 41 7.71 -7.56 -3.86
CA ILE A 41 7.35 -6.21 -4.33
C ILE A 41 8.60 -5.38 -4.60
N GLU A 42 9.55 -5.34 -3.67
CA GLU A 42 10.83 -4.63 -3.86
C GLU A 42 11.61 -5.14 -5.07
N SER A 43 11.67 -6.47 -5.25
CA SER A 43 12.32 -7.08 -6.42
C SER A 43 11.67 -6.65 -7.73
N CYS A 44 10.33 -6.60 -7.78
CA CYS A 44 9.61 -6.10 -8.95
C CYS A 44 9.92 -4.61 -9.19
N CYS A 45 9.95 -3.80 -8.15
CA CYS A 45 10.24 -2.36 -8.26
C CYS A 45 11.66 -2.10 -8.79
N LEU A 46 12.67 -2.84 -8.33
CA LEU A 46 14.03 -2.76 -8.88
C LEU A 46 14.04 -3.04 -10.39
N LYS A 47 13.35 -4.10 -10.84
CA LYS A 47 13.22 -4.41 -12.27
C LYS A 47 12.49 -3.32 -13.05
N LEU A 48 11.50 -2.66 -12.44
CA LEU A 48 10.76 -1.55 -13.05
C LEU A 48 11.62 -0.30 -13.22
N TYR A 49 12.50 -0.01 -12.26
CA TYR A 49 13.51 1.06 -12.41
C TYR A 49 14.40 0.81 -13.63
N ASP A 50 14.95 -0.39 -13.74
CA ASP A 50 15.80 -0.78 -14.88
C ASP A 50 15.04 -0.75 -16.20
N LEU A 51 13.78 -1.20 -16.21
CA LEU A 51 12.91 -1.16 -17.37
C LEU A 51 12.70 0.29 -17.86
N PHE A 52 12.33 1.21 -16.96
CA PHE A 52 12.14 2.61 -17.33
C PHE A 52 13.44 3.22 -17.85
N ALA A 53 14.56 3.00 -17.16
CA ALA A 53 15.85 3.53 -17.58
C ALA A 53 16.23 3.03 -18.97
N THR A 54 16.08 1.73 -19.22
CA THR A 54 16.32 1.11 -20.52
C THR A 54 15.41 1.68 -21.60
N LYS A 55 14.10 1.78 -21.36
CA LYS A 55 13.14 2.27 -22.36
C LYS A 55 13.30 3.76 -22.67
N VAL A 56 13.65 4.59 -21.68
CA VAL A 56 13.84 6.05 -21.86
C VAL A 56 15.19 6.38 -22.49
N PHE A 57 16.26 5.69 -22.09
CA PHE A 57 17.60 5.93 -22.64
C PHE A 57 17.94 5.07 -23.85
N GLY A 58 17.10 4.09 -24.19
CA GLY A 58 17.32 3.09 -25.24
C GLY A 58 18.23 1.95 -24.79
N ASP A 59 19.18 2.22 -23.91
CA ASP A 59 20.10 1.26 -23.33
C ASP A 59 20.50 1.67 -21.90
N ILE A 60 20.54 0.70 -20.99
CA ILE A 60 20.85 0.95 -19.58
C ILE A 60 22.28 1.49 -19.35
N SER A 61 23.24 1.10 -20.20
CA SER A 61 24.61 1.59 -20.16
C SER A 61 24.70 3.07 -20.49
N ILE A 62 23.84 3.57 -21.39
CA ILE A 62 23.77 4.98 -21.76
C ILE A 62 23.27 5.78 -20.56
N PHE A 63 22.24 5.29 -19.87
CA PHE A 63 21.78 5.87 -18.62
C PHE A 63 22.88 5.91 -17.56
N HIS A 64 23.59 4.80 -17.32
CA HIS A 64 24.69 4.74 -16.35
C HIS A 64 25.88 5.65 -16.71
N ALA A 65 26.15 5.87 -18.00
CA ALA A 65 27.16 6.83 -18.42
C ALA A 65 26.70 8.26 -18.12
N PHE A 66 25.45 8.60 -18.45
CA PHE A 66 24.88 9.91 -18.17
C PHE A 66 24.81 10.21 -16.66
N SER A 67 24.38 9.24 -15.85
CA SER A 67 24.16 9.43 -14.41
C SER A 67 25.41 9.84 -13.65
N LYS A 68 26.60 9.42 -14.10
CA LYS A 68 27.91 9.79 -13.51
C LYS A 68 28.21 11.29 -13.58
N SER A 69 27.61 11.98 -14.55
CA SER A 69 27.80 13.42 -14.79
C SER A 69 26.49 14.21 -14.69
N CYS A 70 25.38 13.57 -14.29
CA CYS A 70 24.09 14.21 -14.19
C CYS A 70 24.10 15.24 -13.05
N PRO A 71 23.76 16.51 -13.31
CA PRO A 71 23.57 17.48 -12.24
C PRO A 71 22.49 17.01 -11.26
N GLU A 72 22.79 17.08 -9.97
CA GLU A 72 21.91 16.60 -8.91
C GLU A 72 20.52 17.25 -8.92
N PHE A 73 20.44 18.53 -9.28
CA PHE A 73 19.17 19.26 -9.32
C PHE A 73 18.16 18.69 -10.33
N LEU A 74 18.60 17.96 -11.37
CA LEU A 74 17.69 17.26 -12.28
C LEU A 74 17.00 16.05 -11.62
N VAL A 75 17.57 15.56 -10.51
CA VAL A 75 17.11 14.37 -9.78
C VAL A 75 16.26 14.76 -8.58
N THR A 76 16.70 15.77 -7.82
CA THR A 76 16.15 16.06 -6.48
C THR A 76 15.16 17.23 -6.47
N SER A 77 15.37 18.25 -7.31
CA SER A 77 14.55 19.48 -7.28
C SER A 77 13.11 19.23 -7.74
N GLY A 78 12.15 19.67 -6.90
CA GLY A 78 10.72 19.41 -7.14
C GLY A 78 10.28 17.96 -6.89
N MET A 79 11.21 17.08 -6.51
CA MET A 79 10.92 15.66 -6.23
C MET A 79 10.78 15.38 -4.74
N ASN A 80 11.72 15.84 -3.93
CA ASN A 80 11.80 15.58 -2.49
C ASN A 80 12.53 16.71 -1.75
N SER A 81 12.72 16.54 -0.44
CA SER A 81 13.32 17.52 0.46
C SER A 81 14.84 17.69 0.33
N GLU A 82 15.51 16.88 -0.49
CA GLU A 82 16.99 16.96 -0.65
C GLU A 82 17.44 18.15 -1.50
N SER A 83 16.49 18.87 -2.11
CA SER A 83 16.77 20.12 -2.83
C SER A 83 16.01 21.29 -2.22
N THR A 84 16.73 22.38 -1.98
CA THR A 84 16.17 23.66 -1.49
C THR A 84 15.76 24.62 -2.60
N LEU A 85 16.03 24.29 -3.87
CA LEU A 85 15.73 25.16 -5.00
C LEU A 85 14.24 25.46 -5.13
N SER A 86 13.92 26.74 -5.32
CA SER A 86 12.60 27.18 -5.74
C SER A 86 12.33 26.79 -7.20
N LYS A 87 11.05 26.85 -7.60
CA LYS A 87 10.64 26.64 -9.00
C LYS A 87 11.38 27.58 -9.95
N GLY A 88 11.52 28.87 -9.59
CA GLY A 88 12.17 29.86 -10.46
C GLY A 88 13.66 29.58 -10.66
N GLU A 89 14.36 29.22 -9.59
CA GLU A 89 15.78 28.84 -9.66
C GLU A 89 15.98 27.55 -10.47
N PHE A 90 15.08 26.56 -10.33
CA PHE A 90 15.09 25.36 -11.14
C PHE A 90 14.95 25.67 -12.64
N GLU A 91 13.97 26.52 -13.01
CA GLU A 91 13.75 26.95 -14.38
C GLU A 91 14.98 27.71 -14.94
N GLU A 92 15.60 28.57 -14.14
CA GLU A 92 16.81 29.29 -14.53
C GLU A 92 18.00 28.35 -14.77
N LEU A 93 18.26 27.42 -13.86
CA LEU A 93 19.35 26.44 -14.00
C LEU A 93 19.12 25.51 -15.20
N LEU A 94 17.89 25.07 -15.42
CA LEU A 94 17.55 24.24 -16.57
C LEU A 94 17.81 24.96 -17.89
N ASN A 95 17.51 26.26 -17.97
CA ASN A 95 17.75 27.08 -19.15
C ASN A 95 19.24 27.38 -19.41
N ARG A 96 20.09 27.28 -18.38
CA ARG A 96 21.55 27.42 -18.51
C ARG A 96 22.24 26.16 -19.01
N LEU A 97 21.59 25.00 -18.89
CA LEU A 97 22.11 23.76 -19.46
C LEU A 97 21.97 23.79 -20.99
N PRO A 98 22.95 23.23 -21.73
CA PRO A 98 22.77 23.04 -23.16
C PRO A 98 21.54 22.16 -23.39
N THR A 99 20.62 22.61 -24.25
CA THR A 99 19.45 21.82 -24.64
C THR A 99 19.93 20.52 -25.25
N ASN A 100 19.72 19.44 -24.50
CA ASN A 100 20.12 18.10 -24.87
C ASN A 100 18.98 17.16 -24.56
N GLU A 101 18.64 16.30 -25.52
CA GLU A 101 17.66 15.25 -25.39
C GLU A 101 17.85 14.43 -24.09
N TYR A 102 19.10 14.16 -23.70
CA TYR A 102 19.43 13.44 -22.48
C TYR A 102 18.98 14.15 -21.19
N THR A 103 18.96 15.48 -21.16
CA THR A 103 18.45 16.26 -20.02
C THR A 103 16.94 16.04 -19.86
N TYR A 104 16.18 16.08 -20.95
CA TYR A 104 14.73 15.87 -20.91
C TYR A 104 14.35 14.41 -20.68
N ARG A 105 15.14 13.46 -21.21
CA ARG A 105 15.07 12.03 -20.87
C ARG A 105 15.28 11.82 -19.37
N ALA A 106 16.28 12.45 -18.77
CA ALA A 106 16.55 12.33 -17.34
C ALA A 106 15.38 12.85 -16.49
N LEU A 107 14.90 14.07 -16.77
CA LEU A 107 13.75 14.64 -16.05
C LEU A 107 12.53 13.72 -16.11
N TYR A 108 12.19 13.23 -17.30
CA TYR A 108 11.07 12.30 -17.49
C TYR A 108 11.31 10.94 -16.81
N LEU A 109 12.54 10.43 -16.84
CA LEU A 109 12.89 9.18 -16.16
C LEU A 109 12.70 9.29 -14.64
N TYR A 110 13.12 10.40 -14.02
CA TYR A 110 12.93 10.60 -12.58
C TYR A 110 11.46 10.83 -12.20
N ASP A 111 10.67 11.44 -13.08
CA ASP A 111 9.21 11.46 -12.97
C ASP A 111 8.61 10.03 -12.96
N CYS A 112 9.11 9.14 -13.81
CA CYS A 112 8.70 7.73 -13.83
C CYS A 112 9.18 6.97 -12.58
N PHE A 113 10.40 7.22 -12.13
CA PHE A 113 10.97 6.64 -10.91
C PHE A 113 10.16 7.00 -9.67
N LYS A 114 9.57 8.21 -9.64
CA LYS A 114 8.65 8.63 -8.58
C LYS A 114 7.37 7.81 -8.53
N LEU A 115 6.90 7.27 -9.65
CA LEU A 115 5.75 6.34 -9.66
C LEU A 115 6.12 5.02 -8.99
N VAL A 116 7.31 4.49 -9.29
CA VAL A 116 7.82 3.25 -8.68
C VAL A 116 8.07 3.44 -7.19
N SER A 117 8.70 4.54 -6.77
CA SER A 117 8.95 4.81 -5.35
C SER A 117 7.66 5.04 -4.57
N GLY A 118 6.67 5.69 -5.19
CA GLY A 118 5.33 5.85 -4.61
C GLY A 118 4.67 4.51 -4.29
N LEU A 119 4.84 3.50 -5.16
CA LEU A 119 4.37 2.14 -4.91
C LEU A 119 5.16 1.48 -3.77
N GLN A 120 6.49 1.51 -3.80
CA GLN A 120 7.36 0.91 -2.77
C GLN A 120 7.08 1.48 -1.38
N GLU A 121 7.14 2.80 -1.22
CA GLU A 121 6.98 3.45 0.08
C GLU A 121 5.57 3.24 0.63
N CYS A 122 4.55 3.27 -0.23
CA CYS A 122 3.18 2.98 0.17
C CYS A 122 3.01 1.51 0.63
N SER A 123 3.65 0.55 -0.05
CA SER A 123 3.66 -0.86 0.38
C SER A 123 4.36 -1.07 1.72
N LYS A 124 5.50 -0.40 1.96
CA LYS A 124 6.19 -0.43 3.26
C LYS A 124 5.34 0.16 4.37
N GLU A 125 4.65 1.27 4.11
CA GLU A 125 3.78 1.93 5.08
C GLU A 125 2.61 1.03 5.49
N VAL A 126 1.97 0.32 4.56
CA VAL A 126 0.92 -0.66 4.89
C VAL A 126 1.44 -1.70 5.89
N MET A 127 2.66 -2.21 5.67
CA MET A 127 3.25 -3.22 6.54
C MET A 127 3.62 -2.66 7.92
N GLN A 128 4.18 -1.46 7.97
CA GLN A 128 4.48 -0.79 9.22
C GLN A 128 3.20 -0.54 10.03
N LEU A 129 2.14 -0.02 9.39
CA LEU A 129 0.85 0.22 10.03
C LEU A 129 0.21 -1.06 10.56
N GLN A 130 0.30 -2.16 9.80
CA GLN A 130 -0.17 -3.47 10.26
C GLN A 130 0.60 -3.92 11.52
N GLY A 131 1.94 -3.83 11.50
CA GLY A 131 2.76 -4.18 12.64
C GLY A 131 2.40 -3.37 13.90
N GLU A 132 2.28 -2.05 13.76
CA GLU A 132 1.90 -1.14 14.85
C GLU A 132 0.47 -1.36 15.35
N PHE A 133 -0.45 -1.74 14.44
CA PHE A 133 -1.79 -2.16 14.79
C PHE A 133 -1.74 -3.35 15.75
N TYR A 134 -1.06 -4.43 15.38
CA TYR A 134 -0.98 -5.63 16.23
C TYR A 134 -0.20 -5.39 17.52
N TYR A 135 0.84 -4.54 17.49
CA TYR A 135 1.57 -4.15 18.69
C TYR A 135 0.63 -3.47 19.69
N SER A 136 -0.06 -2.42 19.24
CA SER A 136 -1.01 -1.67 20.08
C SER A 136 -2.15 -2.58 20.56
N PHE A 137 -2.67 -3.42 19.68
CA PHE A 137 -3.79 -4.32 19.95
C PHE A 137 -3.47 -5.35 21.04
N ASN A 138 -2.24 -5.89 21.02
CA ASN A 138 -1.80 -6.90 21.98
C ASN A 138 -1.33 -6.29 23.30
N PHE A 139 -0.47 -5.27 23.25
CA PHE A 139 0.25 -4.80 24.43
C PHE A 139 -0.40 -3.64 25.15
N GLU A 140 -1.15 -2.79 24.46
CA GLU A 140 -1.74 -1.63 25.11
C GLU A 140 -3.04 -2.00 25.81
N GLU A 141 -3.22 -1.43 26.99
CA GLU A 141 -4.41 -1.60 27.79
C GLU A 141 -5.53 -0.76 27.20
N PHE A 142 -6.66 -1.39 26.88
CA PHE A 142 -7.80 -0.65 26.32
C PHE A 142 -8.47 0.24 27.35
N PHE A 143 -8.30 -0.02 28.65
CA PHE A 143 -8.93 0.74 29.72
C PHE A 143 -7.94 1.02 30.87
N TYR A 144 -8.02 2.22 31.43
CA TYR A 144 -7.27 2.64 32.60
C TYR A 144 -8.16 3.47 33.53
N PRO A 145 -8.10 3.29 34.87
CA PRO A 145 -7.27 2.34 35.60
C PRO A 145 -7.73 0.89 35.42
N LYS A 146 -6.84 -0.08 35.68
CA LYS A 146 -7.21 -1.50 35.68
C LYS A 146 -8.22 -1.75 36.80
N ILE A 147 -9.38 -2.28 36.44
CA ILE A 147 -10.43 -2.69 37.36
C ILE A 147 -10.73 -4.18 37.13
N GLU A 148 -11.22 -4.87 38.15
CA GLU A 148 -11.76 -6.21 37.96
C GLU A 148 -13.00 -6.13 37.08
N GLU A 149 -12.99 -6.88 35.97
CA GLU A 149 -14.09 -6.94 35.04
C GLU A 149 -14.82 -8.28 35.23
N PRO A 150 -16.15 -8.29 35.42
CA PRO A 150 -16.92 -9.52 35.40
C PRO A 150 -16.80 -10.24 34.06
N ASP A 151 -16.84 -11.57 34.12
CA ASP A 151 -16.85 -12.47 32.97
C ASP A 151 -17.92 -12.08 31.93
N GLY A 152 -17.60 -12.33 30.66
CA GLY A 152 -18.42 -12.02 29.50
C GLY A 152 -17.75 -11.08 28.49
N THR A 153 -18.52 -10.67 27.49
CA THR A 153 -18.06 -9.78 26.42
C THR A 153 -18.41 -8.33 26.73
N ARG A 154 -17.41 -7.44 26.64
CA ARG A 154 -17.55 -6.00 26.90
C ARG A 154 -16.97 -5.23 25.74
N TYR A 155 -17.54 -4.07 25.44
CA TYR A 155 -16.90 -3.12 24.53
C TYR A 155 -16.22 -2.00 25.32
N VAL A 156 -15.17 -1.45 24.74
CA VAL A 156 -14.38 -0.35 25.31
C VAL A 156 -14.15 0.69 24.23
N THR A 157 -14.22 1.96 24.64
CA THR A 157 -13.76 3.10 23.86
C THR A 157 -12.63 3.78 24.66
N SER A 158 -11.53 4.11 23.99
CA SER A 158 -10.36 4.72 24.64
C SER A 158 -9.40 5.30 23.60
N PRO A 159 -8.39 6.09 24.01
CA PRO A 159 -7.37 6.57 23.10
C PRO A 159 -6.66 5.46 22.32
N VAL A 160 -6.45 4.28 22.94
CA VAL A 160 -5.87 3.10 22.27
C VAL A 160 -6.80 2.60 21.17
N VAL A 161 -8.11 2.50 21.44
CA VAL A 161 -9.10 2.09 20.44
C VAL A 161 -9.19 3.11 19.31
N THR A 162 -9.20 4.41 19.61
CA THR A 162 -9.16 5.48 18.60
C THR A 162 -7.93 5.33 17.69
N LYS A 163 -6.75 5.05 18.28
CA LYS A 163 -5.52 4.81 17.53
C LYS A 163 -5.62 3.57 16.64
N LEU A 164 -6.18 2.47 17.14
CA LEU A 164 -6.39 1.23 16.36
C LEU A 164 -7.29 1.47 15.14
N TYR A 165 -8.39 2.20 15.30
CA TYR A 165 -9.26 2.57 14.19
C TYR A 165 -8.59 3.52 13.20
N ALA A 166 -7.78 4.48 13.69
CA ALA A 166 -7.00 5.34 12.81
C ALA A 166 -6.02 4.52 11.95
N MET A 167 -5.24 3.62 12.57
CA MET A 167 -4.33 2.73 11.84
C MET A 167 -5.07 1.87 10.82
N LEU A 168 -6.21 1.28 11.20
CA LEU A 168 -7.03 0.48 10.30
C LEU A 168 -7.54 1.31 9.10
N GLY A 169 -8.07 2.51 9.36
CA GLY A 169 -8.52 3.42 8.32
C GLY A 169 -7.39 3.81 7.35
N PHE A 170 -6.21 4.14 7.88
CA PHE A 170 -5.03 4.45 7.08
C PHE A 170 -4.55 3.27 6.24
N ILE A 171 -4.59 2.04 6.77
CA ILE A 171 -4.27 0.83 5.98
C ILE A 171 -5.15 0.76 4.72
N TYR A 172 -6.47 0.88 4.85
CA TYR A 172 -7.38 0.84 3.69
C TYR A 172 -7.17 2.00 2.71
N ILE A 173 -6.86 3.20 3.23
CA ILE A 173 -6.49 4.35 2.39
C ILE A 173 -5.23 4.06 1.59
N ARG A 174 -4.22 3.44 2.20
CA ARG A 174 -2.95 3.08 1.54
C ARG A 174 -3.12 1.93 0.55
N LEU A 175 -3.90 0.91 0.87
CA LEU A 175 -4.26 -0.16 -0.08
C LEU A 175 -4.93 0.42 -1.34
N HIS A 176 -5.89 1.34 -1.18
CA HIS A 176 -6.46 2.03 -2.34
C HIS A 176 -5.44 2.92 -3.06
N SER A 177 -4.55 3.60 -2.33
CA SER A 177 -3.50 4.41 -2.96
C SER A 177 -2.56 3.55 -3.82
N LEU A 178 -2.26 2.31 -3.40
CA LEU A 178 -1.52 1.34 -4.21
C LEU A 178 -2.24 0.98 -5.51
N LEU A 179 -3.58 0.91 -5.51
CA LEU A 179 -4.36 0.76 -6.74
C LEU A 179 -4.12 1.94 -7.70
N ASP A 180 -4.16 3.17 -7.17
CA ASP A 180 -3.91 4.39 -7.97
C ASP A 180 -2.47 4.45 -8.50
N TYR A 181 -1.46 4.18 -7.67
CA TYR A 181 -0.05 4.16 -8.08
C TYR A 181 0.21 3.10 -9.14
N THR A 182 -0.30 1.88 -8.95
CA THR A 182 -0.12 0.78 -9.90
C THR A 182 -0.80 1.09 -11.24
N THR A 183 -1.97 1.73 -11.22
CA THR A 183 -2.65 2.16 -12.46
C THR A 183 -1.84 3.21 -13.21
N LYS A 184 -1.28 4.20 -12.50
CA LYS A 184 -0.41 5.21 -13.12
C LYS A 184 0.84 4.58 -13.72
N LEU A 185 1.47 3.67 -12.99
CA LEU A 185 2.65 2.93 -13.42
C LEU A 185 2.40 2.16 -14.73
N VAL A 186 1.36 1.33 -14.75
CA VAL A 186 0.99 0.53 -15.94
C VAL A 186 0.70 1.44 -17.13
N PHE A 187 -0.08 2.51 -16.92
CA PHE A 187 -0.43 3.45 -17.97
C PHE A 187 0.80 4.19 -18.53
N GLU A 188 1.77 4.51 -17.68
CA GLU A 188 3.02 5.17 -18.12
C GLU A 188 3.90 4.21 -18.92
N ILE A 189 4.05 2.96 -18.47
CA ILE A 189 4.84 1.94 -19.18
C ILE A 189 4.26 1.65 -20.57
N GLU A 190 2.93 1.53 -20.68
CA GLU A 190 2.26 1.28 -21.95
C GLU A 190 2.35 2.45 -22.94
N LYS A 191 2.62 3.66 -22.45
CA LYS A 191 2.59 4.91 -23.23
C LYS A 191 3.84 5.75 -23.03
N ILE A 192 4.96 5.06 -22.85
CA ILE A 192 6.23 5.69 -22.55
C ILE A 192 6.59 6.72 -23.63
N LYS A 193 7.13 7.86 -23.21
CA LYS A 193 7.51 8.93 -24.14
C LYS A 193 8.78 8.55 -24.89
N THR A 194 8.77 8.83 -26.19
CA THR A 194 9.90 8.55 -27.10
C THR A 194 10.44 9.81 -27.78
N ASN A 195 9.69 10.92 -27.78
CA ASN A 195 10.16 12.22 -28.24
C ASN A 195 10.56 13.06 -27.02
N PHE A 196 11.79 13.58 -27.06
CA PHE A 196 12.41 14.40 -26.03
C PHE A 196 13.02 15.68 -26.61
N ASP A 197 12.36 16.28 -27.61
CA ASP A 197 12.68 17.63 -28.09
C ASP A 197 12.35 18.70 -27.03
N SER A 198 11.49 18.33 -26.07
CA SER A 198 11.14 19.11 -24.88
C SER A 198 10.88 18.19 -23.70
N TYR A 199 10.82 18.71 -22.48
CA TYR A 199 10.47 17.94 -21.28
C TYR A 199 8.98 17.49 -21.34
N PRO A 200 8.68 16.19 -21.53
CA PRO A 200 7.31 15.76 -21.69
C PRO A 200 6.58 15.63 -20.34
N ARG A 201 5.27 15.78 -20.37
CA ARG A 201 4.42 15.41 -19.22
C ARG A 201 4.17 13.90 -19.21
N LEU A 202 4.14 13.32 -18.01
CA LEU A 202 3.68 11.94 -17.77
C LEU A 202 2.33 11.68 -18.45
N ALA A 203 2.23 10.54 -19.15
CA ALA A 203 0.97 10.06 -19.71
C ALA A 203 -0.08 9.77 -18.62
N SER A 204 0.39 9.39 -17.44
CA SER A 204 -0.40 8.99 -16.27
C SER A 204 -0.84 10.13 -15.35
N LYS A 205 -0.54 11.40 -15.66
CA LYS A 205 -0.71 12.56 -14.76
C LYS A 205 -2.08 12.64 -14.06
N ASN A 206 -3.16 12.38 -14.80
CA ASN A 206 -4.55 12.45 -14.30
C ASN A 206 -5.19 11.06 -14.15
N THR A 207 -4.38 10.01 -14.15
CA THR A 207 -4.86 8.63 -14.06
C THR A 207 -5.12 8.26 -12.60
N MET A 208 -6.21 7.54 -12.39
CA MET A 208 -6.66 6.96 -11.11
C MET A 208 -7.12 5.53 -11.37
N TYR A 209 -7.31 4.72 -10.34
CA TYR A 209 -7.74 3.32 -10.45
C TYR A 209 -9.04 3.14 -11.26
N SER A 210 -9.95 4.10 -11.20
CA SER A 210 -11.17 4.11 -12.03
C SER A 210 -10.92 4.09 -13.55
N HIS A 211 -9.68 4.38 -13.98
CA HIS A 211 -9.24 4.32 -15.37
C HIS A 211 -8.61 2.97 -15.75
N LYS A 212 -8.68 1.94 -14.89
CA LYS A 212 -8.12 0.60 -15.15
C LYS A 212 -8.54 -0.03 -16.49
N LYS A 213 -9.77 0.25 -16.94
CA LYS A 213 -10.31 -0.14 -18.25
C LYS A 213 -9.50 0.37 -19.46
N ASN A 214 -8.64 1.36 -19.26
CA ASN A 214 -7.78 1.94 -20.29
C ASN A 214 -6.36 1.37 -20.26
N THR A 215 -6.14 0.29 -19.50
CA THR A 215 -4.86 -0.43 -19.40
C THR A 215 -5.01 -1.81 -20.05
N SER A 216 -3.90 -2.42 -20.46
CA SER A 216 -3.89 -3.78 -21.00
C SER A 216 -4.19 -4.86 -19.94
N LEU A 217 -4.27 -4.48 -18.66
CA LEU A 217 -4.48 -5.38 -17.53
C LEU A 217 -5.92 -5.37 -17.01
N ASP A 218 -6.84 -4.67 -17.67
CA ASP A 218 -8.25 -4.64 -17.26
C ASP A 218 -8.84 -6.04 -17.13
N ASN A 219 -9.43 -6.33 -15.97
CA ASN A 219 -10.06 -7.61 -15.64
C ASN A 219 -9.17 -8.85 -15.77
N VAL A 220 -7.85 -8.70 -15.79
CA VAL A 220 -6.95 -9.87 -15.76
C VAL A 220 -7.04 -10.53 -14.38
N SER A 221 -7.38 -11.81 -14.36
CA SER A 221 -7.53 -12.61 -13.13
C SER A 221 -6.26 -12.61 -12.28
N ASN A 222 -6.43 -12.69 -10.96
CA ASN A 222 -5.38 -12.70 -9.95
C ASN A 222 -4.47 -11.47 -9.93
N THR A 223 -4.92 -10.36 -10.52
CA THR A 223 -4.25 -9.05 -10.45
C THR A 223 -5.06 -8.08 -9.58
N ILE A 224 -4.49 -6.90 -9.32
CA ILE A 224 -5.24 -5.80 -8.68
C ILE A 224 -6.27 -5.15 -9.61
N PHE A 225 -6.27 -5.50 -10.91
CA PHE A 225 -7.21 -5.00 -11.90
C PHE A 225 -8.39 -5.94 -12.15
N GLU A 226 -8.40 -7.11 -11.52
CA GLU A 226 -9.55 -8.01 -11.54
C GLU A 226 -10.77 -7.34 -10.90
N SER A 227 -11.92 -7.38 -11.58
CA SER A 227 -13.19 -6.99 -10.98
C SER A 227 -13.71 -8.10 -10.08
N CYS A 228 -13.31 -8.08 -8.81
CA CYS A 228 -13.72 -9.06 -7.79
C CYS A 228 -14.19 -8.38 -6.50
N SER A 229 -14.90 -9.16 -5.67
CA SER A 229 -15.43 -8.70 -4.39
C SER A 229 -14.34 -8.22 -3.43
N PHE A 230 -13.15 -8.82 -3.50
CA PHE A 230 -12.00 -8.44 -2.69
C PHE A 230 -11.54 -6.99 -2.94
N ILE A 231 -11.38 -6.58 -4.20
CA ILE A 231 -10.99 -5.20 -4.51
C ILE A 231 -12.12 -4.23 -4.19
N ASN A 232 -13.37 -4.62 -4.46
CA ASN A 232 -14.54 -3.82 -4.12
C ASN A 232 -14.65 -3.56 -2.61
N GLU A 233 -14.25 -4.52 -1.76
CA GLU A 233 -14.20 -4.36 -0.31
C GLU A 233 -13.23 -3.25 0.10
N ILE A 234 -12.03 -3.25 -0.47
CA ILE A 234 -11.02 -2.22 -0.20
C ILE A 234 -11.55 -0.84 -0.61
N GLU A 235 -12.14 -0.72 -1.80
CA GLU A 235 -12.75 0.53 -2.27
C GLU A 235 -13.91 0.98 -1.36
N ALA A 236 -14.79 0.06 -0.97
CA ALA A 236 -15.96 0.36 -0.14
C ALA A 236 -15.56 0.86 1.25
N ILE A 237 -14.61 0.19 1.92
CA ILE A 237 -14.14 0.56 3.25
C ILE A 237 -13.40 1.90 3.19
N ARG A 238 -12.48 2.06 2.24
CA ARG A 238 -11.77 3.33 2.06
C ARG A 238 -12.73 4.48 1.80
N ASN A 239 -13.72 4.32 0.92
CA ASN A 239 -14.68 5.37 0.61
C ASN A 239 -15.53 5.73 1.84
N HIS A 240 -15.92 4.75 2.64
CA HIS A 240 -16.63 5.01 3.89
C HIS A 240 -15.78 5.82 4.88
N VAL A 241 -14.52 5.43 5.10
CA VAL A 241 -13.60 6.18 5.98
C VAL A 241 -13.39 7.62 5.49
N ILE A 242 -13.21 7.82 4.18
CA ILE A 242 -12.98 9.16 3.61
C ILE A 242 -14.24 10.03 3.65
N HIS A 243 -15.42 9.48 3.37
CA HIS A 243 -16.65 10.27 3.28
C HIS A 243 -17.37 10.46 4.61
N ASN A 244 -17.28 9.48 5.52
CA ASN A 244 -17.97 9.50 6.82
C ASN A 244 -17.01 9.74 8.00
N GLY A 245 -15.70 9.80 7.76
CA GLY A 245 -14.66 10.11 8.74
C GLY A 245 -14.26 8.93 9.65
N LEU A 246 -15.20 8.06 10.01
CA LEU A 246 -14.97 6.90 10.87
C LEU A 246 -15.54 5.62 10.24
N LEU A 247 -14.97 4.47 10.60
CA LEU A 247 -15.43 3.15 10.14
C LEU A 247 -16.66 2.65 10.89
N ASP A 248 -16.85 3.11 12.12
CA ASP A 248 -17.98 2.84 12.99
C ASP A 248 -18.41 4.18 13.60
N ASP A 249 -19.71 4.37 13.86
CA ASP A 249 -20.25 5.61 14.45
C ASP A 249 -19.80 5.82 15.90
N LEU A 250 -19.47 4.72 16.59
CA LEU A 250 -18.83 4.67 17.89
C LEU A 250 -17.66 3.65 17.85
N PRO A 251 -16.45 4.07 17.42
CA PRO A 251 -15.28 3.21 17.38
C PRO A 251 -15.04 2.51 18.72
N LYS A 252 -15.14 1.19 18.71
CA LYS A 252 -15.11 0.35 19.92
C LYS A 252 -14.38 -0.95 19.66
N ALA A 253 -13.63 -1.40 20.64
CA ALA A 253 -13.04 -2.73 20.63
C ALA A 253 -13.69 -3.57 21.72
N TYR A 254 -13.76 -4.87 21.50
CA TYR A 254 -14.36 -5.81 22.42
C TYR A 254 -13.29 -6.57 23.18
N LYS A 255 -13.61 -6.94 24.42
CA LYS A 255 -12.84 -7.83 25.28
C LYS A 255 -13.73 -8.98 25.73
N VAL A 256 -13.20 -10.19 25.71
CA VAL A 256 -13.83 -11.38 26.31
C VAL A 256 -13.10 -11.68 27.61
N ILE A 257 -13.85 -11.70 28.71
CA ILE A 257 -13.34 -11.97 30.06
C ILE A 257 -13.83 -13.35 30.51
N VAL A 258 -12.91 -14.19 30.96
CA VAL A 258 -13.18 -15.52 31.52
C VAL A 258 -12.35 -15.69 32.79
N GLN A 259 -13.01 -16.01 33.91
CA GLN A 259 -12.38 -16.10 35.23
C GLN A 259 -11.57 -14.85 35.57
N GLY A 260 -12.12 -13.67 35.28
CA GLY A 260 -11.48 -12.37 35.52
C GLY A 260 -10.30 -12.02 34.59
N ASN A 261 -9.95 -12.89 33.63
CA ASN A 261 -8.85 -12.67 32.70
C ASN A 261 -9.36 -12.36 31.29
N CYS A 262 -8.71 -11.40 30.62
CA CYS A 262 -8.99 -11.13 29.21
C CYS A 262 -8.36 -12.23 28.34
N VAL A 263 -9.20 -13.03 27.69
CA VAL A 263 -8.77 -14.17 26.84
C VAL A 263 -8.81 -13.84 25.35
N GLU A 264 -9.49 -12.77 24.98
CA GLU A 264 -9.59 -12.29 23.62
C GLU A 264 -9.91 -10.79 23.59
N LYS A 265 -9.35 -10.11 22.58
CA LYS A 265 -9.76 -8.79 22.11
C LYS A 265 -10.17 -8.91 20.64
N PHE A 266 -11.13 -8.11 20.19
CA PHE A 266 -11.48 -8.03 18.77
C PHE A 266 -12.08 -6.68 18.37
N ILE A 267 -12.02 -6.39 17.07
CA ILE A 267 -12.72 -5.25 16.46
C ILE A 267 -13.62 -5.81 15.37
N LEU A 268 -14.87 -5.34 15.31
CA LEU A 268 -15.81 -5.76 14.29
C LEU A 268 -15.74 -4.85 13.06
N LEU A 269 -15.89 -5.46 11.89
CA LEU A 269 -16.13 -4.77 10.63
C LEU A 269 -17.60 -4.95 10.21
N PRO A 270 -18.23 -3.95 9.58
CA PRO A 270 -19.58 -4.12 9.07
C PRO A 270 -19.70 -5.26 8.04
N ASP A 271 -20.89 -5.87 7.99
CA ASP A 271 -21.27 -6.92 7.07
C ASP A 271 -21.17 -6.42 5.62
N ARG A 272 -20.66 -7.28 4.74
CA ARG A 272 -20.60 -7.04 3.30
C ARG A 272 -21.42 -8.08 2.54
N ASN A 273 -22.02 -7.63 1.46
CA ASN A 273 -22.66 -8.51 0.49
C ASN A 273 -21.59 -9.23 -0.38
N GLU A 274 -22.06 -10.16 -1.22
CA GLU A 274 -21.19 -10.96 -2.10
C GLU A 274 -20.34 -10.11 -3.06
N SER A 275 -20.76 -8.88 -3.37
CA SER A 275 -20.00 -7.96 -4.22
C SER A 275 -18.87 -7.23 -3.49
N GLY A 276 -18.71 -7.42 -2.18
CA GLY A 276 -17.72 -6.74 -1.35
C GLY A 276 -18.16 -5.37 -0.81
N ARG A 277 -19.40 -4.93 -1.10
CA ARG A 277 -19.94 -3.67 -0.60
C ARG A 277 -20.64 -3.87 0.74
N PHE A 278 -20.69 -2.83 1.57
CA PHE A 278 -21.49 -2.86 2.79
C PHE A 278 -22.94 -3.23 2.51
N GLU A 279 -23.49 -4.12 3.32
CA GLU A 279 -24.93 -4.35 3.34
C GLU A 279 -25.62 -3.06 3.76
N SER A 280 -26.69 -2.68 3.06
CA SER A 280 -27.35 -1.40 3.30
C SER A 280 -28.86 -1.54 3.24
N TYR A 281 -29.54 -0.86 4.17
CA TYR A 281 -30.97 -0.61 4.13
C TYR A 281 -31.24 0.89 4.30
N LYS A 282 -31.59 1.56 3.19
CA LYS A 282 -31.72 3.02 3.13
C LYS A 282 -30.43 3.70 3.60
N ASN A 283 -30.47 4.39 4.74
CA ASN A 283 -29.34 5.13 5.29
C ASN A 283 -28.50 4.30 6.29
N ARG A 284 -28.87 3.05 6.57
CA ARG A 284 -28.16 2.18 7.53
C ARG A 284 -27.28 1.22 6.76
N ASN A 285 -25.99 1.18 7.09
CA ASN A 285 -25.00 0.31 6.45
C ASN A 285 -23.97 -0.31 7.41
N LEU A 286 -24.16 -0.14 8.73
CA LEU A 286 -23.32 -0.70 9.78
C LEU A 286 -24.03 -1.90 10.43
N PHE A 287 -24.16 -3.00 9.69
CA PHE A 287 -24.68 -4.28 10.20
C PHE A 287 -23.53 -5.16 10.66
N TYR A 288 -23.72 -5.99 11.68
CA TYR A 288 -22.65 -6.80 12.29
C TYR A 288 -23.10 -8.23 12.61
N SER A 289 -24.10 -8.73 11.88
CA SER A 289 -24.73 -10.03 12.12
C SER A 289 -23.76 -11.21 11.97
N ARG A 290 -22.67 -11.04 11.21
CA ARG A 290 -21.67 -12.08 10.96
C ARG A 290 -20.48 -12.05 11.91
N GLU A 291 -20.45 -11.09 12.85
CA GLU A 291 -19.35 -10.89 13.81
C GLU A 291 -17.96 -10.91 13.15
N TYR A 292 -17.81 -10.22 12.03
CA TYR A 292 -16.54 -10.23 11.28
C TYR A 292 -15.43 -9.52 12.07
N LYS A 293 -14.54 -10.30 12.69
CA LYS A 293 -13.39 -9.81 13.47
C LYS A 293 -12.24 -9.40 12.54
N ILE A 294 -12.04 -8.10 12.34
CA ILE A 294 -11.03 -7.60 11.40
C ILE A 294 -9.61 -7.97 11.81
N ASN A 295 -9.31 -8.03 13.11
CA ASN A 295 -8.01 -8.46 13.65
C ASN A 295 -7.64 -9.91 13.29
N GLU A 296 -8.58 -10.77 12.92
CA GLU A 296 -8.28 -12.12 12.44
C GLU A 296 -8.04 -12.17 10.93
N LYS A 297 -8.57 -11.18 10.20
CA LYS A 297 -8.64 -11.20 8.73
C LYS A 297 -7.67 -10.24 8.06
N LEU A 298 -7.29 -9.18 8.75
CA LEU A 298 -6.40 -8.14 8.24
C LEU A 298 -5.09 -8.68 7.63
N PRO A 299 -4.39 -9.68 8.22
CA PRO A 299 -3.16 -10.19 7.62
C PRO A 299 -3.42 -10.93 6.32
N ALA A 300 -4.53 -11.67 6.25
CA ALA A 300 -4.95 -12.35 5.03
C ALA A 300 -5.33 -11.34 3.94
N ILE A 301 -6.06 -10.27 4.29
CA ILE A 301 -6.41 -9.19 3.36
C ILE A 301 -5.16 -8.53 2.79
N ILE A 302 -4.19 -8.17 3.64
CA ILE A 302 -2.94 -7.55 3.18
C ILE A 302 -2.14 -8.52 2.32
N SER A 303 -2.03 -9.80 2.72
CA SER A 303 -1.29 -10.79 1.92
C SER A 303 -1.94 -11.07 0.56
N GLU A 304 -3.27 -11.14 0.47
CA GLU A 304 -4.00 -11.30 -0.80
C GLU A 304 -3.78 -10.09 -1.71
N PHE A 305 -3.81 -8.89 -1.14
CA PHE A 305 -3.51 -7.67 -1.90
C PHE A 305 -2.07 -7.68 -2.42
N GLN A 306 -1.11 -8.04 -1.58
CA GLN A 306 0.30 -8.13 -1.99
C GLN A 306 0.51 -9.18 -3.08
N ASN A 307 -0.12 -10.36 -2.97
CA ASN A 307 -0.06 -11.39 -4.02
C ASN A 307 -0.56 -10.85 -5.35
N ARG A 308 -1.73 -10.21 -5.35
CA ARG A 308 -2.30 -9.58 -6.55
C ARG A 308 -1.41 -8.49 -7.11
N LEU A 309 -0.79 -7.69 -6.24
CA LEU A 309 0.14 -6.64 -6.63
C LEU A 309 1.38 -7.24 -7.30
N VAL A 310 2.01 -8.24 -6.70
CA VAL A 310 3.17 -8.96 -7.27
C VAL A 310 2.81 -9.53 -8.64
N ASN A 311 1.71 -10.28 -8.75
CA ASN A 311 1.24 -10.84 -10.02
C ASN A 311 1.03 -9.76 -11.09
N THR A 312 0.52 -8.59 -10.68
CA THR A 312 0.32 -7.45 -11.60
C THR A 312 1.66 -6.92 -12.14
N LEU A 313 2.64 -6.74 -11.25
CA LEU A 313 3.96 -6.19 -11.60
C LEU A 313 4.79 -7.19 -12.41
N GLU A 314 4.76 -8.48 -12.05
CA GLU A 314 5.42 -9.55 -12.78
C GLU A 314 4.86 -9.67 -14.20
N LEU A 315 3.53 -9.75 -14.34
CA LEU A 315 2.89 -9.80 -15.65
C LEU A 315 3.20 -8.57 -16.52
N LEU A 316 3.30 -7.39 -15.89
CA LEU A 316 3.69 -6.17 -16.60
C LEU A 316 5.13 -6.29 -17.12
N LEU A 317 6.07 -6.76 -16.29
CA LEU A 317 7.47 -6.97 -16.67
C LEU A 317 7.60 -8.02 -17.78
N GLU A 318 6.89 -9.14 -17.67
CA GLU A 318 6.88 -10.21 -18.67
C GLU A 318 6.39 -9.73 -20.04
N ARG A 319 5.28 -8.97 -20.08
CA ARG A 319 4.76 -8.40 -21.33
C ARG A 319 5.76 -7.45 -21.99
N GLN A 320 6.51 -6.69 -21.20
CA GLN A 320 7.52 -5.79 -21.72
C GLN A 320 8.76 -6.53 -22.24
N ALA A 321 9.13 -7.66 -21.62
CA ALA A 321 10.20 -8.53 -22.12
C ALA A 321 9.80 -9.20 -23.45
N ALA A 322 8.59 -9.76 -23.54
CA ALA A 322 8.10 -10.41 -24.77
C ALA A 322 7.92 -9.42 -25.95
N GLY A 323 7.57 -8.17 -25.66
CA GLY A 323 7.51 -7.10 -26.65
C GLY A 323 8.88 -6.64 -27.19
N ILE A 324 9.98 -6.97 -26.51
CA ILE A 324 11.34 -6.67 -26.97
C ILE A 324 11.83 -7.76 -27.94
N GLU A 325 11.45 -9.03 -27.74
CA GLU A 325 11.86 -10.16 -28.60
C GLU A 325 11.17 -10.20 -29.97
N THR A 326 10.05 -9.51 -30.14
CA THR A 326 9.27 -9.49 -31.40
C THR A 326 9.54 -8.27 -32.27
N GLY A 327 10.42 -7.35 -31.81
CA GLY A 327 10.73 -6.08 -32.47
C GLY A 327 12.16 -5.92 -32.99
N SER A 328 12.96 -7.01 -33.04
CA SER A 328 14.34 -7.01 -33.55
C SER A 328 14.45 -7.48 -34.99
#